data_AF-A0A523P9I0-F1
#
_entry.id   AF-A0A523P9I0-F1
#
_cell.length_a   1.000
_cell.length_b   1.000
_cell.length_c   1.000
_cell.angle_alpha   90.00
_cell.angle_beta   90.00
_cell.angle_gamma   90.00
#
_symmetry.space_group_name_H-M   'P 1'
#
loop_
_entity.id
_entity.type
_entity.pdbx_description
1 polymer ?
#
loop_
_entity_poly.entity_id
_entity_poly.type
_entity_poly.pdbx_seq_one_letter_code
_entity_poly.pdbx_strand_id
1 'polypeptide(L)'
;PDGSRIVTASSDRTARLWDSEGKEVAVLAGHTEWVLHAAFSPDGSRIVTASGDATARLWDSEGKEVAVLAGAFLRVTHAAFSPDGSRIVTASYFNTARLFPVFATTQALIDHAREIAPRQLTPSQREEFFLDEKR
;
A
#
# COMPACT_ATOMS: atom_id res chain seq x y z
N PRO A 1 -13.81 -5.25 6.15
CA PRO A 1 -13.24 -6.19 7.14
C PRO A 1 -14.36 -6.91 7.88
N ASP A 2 -14.18 -8.19 8.19
CA ASP A 2 -15.19 -9.06 8.82
C ASP A 2 -15.30 -8.88 10.36
N GLY A 3 -14.42 -8.07 10.95
CA GLY A 3 -14.38 -7.81 12.38
C GLY A 3 -13.70 -8.90 13.21
N SER A 4 -13.08 -9.91 12.58
CA SER A 4 -12.40 -11.01 13.28
C SER A 4 -11.04 -10.65 13.87
N ARG A 5 -10.44 -9.56 13.39
CA ARG A 5 -9.13 -9.07 13.82
C ARG A 5 -9.13 -7.57 14.07
N ILE A 6 -8.22 -7.13 14.93
CA ILE A 6 -8.01 -5.72 15.29
C ILE A 6 -6.57 -5.36 14.93
N VAL A 7 -6.37 -4.16 14.38
CA VAL A 7 -5.04 -3.59 14.19
C VAL A 7 -4.88 -2.35 15.05
N THR A 8 -3.70 -2.20 15.66
CA THR A 8 -3.35 -1.06 16.51
C THR A 8 -2.07 -0.41 15.99
N ALA A 9 -1.95 0.90 16.15
CA ALA A 9 -0.76 1.69 15.84
C ALA A 9 -0.18 2.27 17.13
N SER A 10 1.15 2.35 17.23
CA SER A 10 1.83 2.75 18.47
C SER A 10 3.04 3.65 18.23
N SER A 11 3.32 4.49 19.22
CA SER A 11 4.55 5.28 19.30
C SER A 11 5.79 4.43 19.58
N ASP A 12 5.65 3.14 19.88
CA ASP A 12 6.77 2.19 19.97
C ASP A 12 7.39 1.84 18.59
N ARG A 13 6.86 2.45 17.52
CA ARG A 13 7.25 2.28 16.11
C ARG A 13 6.74 0.99 15.48
N THR A 14 5.80 0.32 16.14
CA THR A 14 5.13 -0.86 15.60
C THR A 14 3.63 -0.63 15.45
N ALA A 15 3.04 -1.42 14.55
CA ALA A 15 1.63 -1.75 14.63
C ALA A 15 1.52 -3.22 15.08
N ARG A 16 0.38 -3.58 15.68
CA ARG A 16 0.14 -4.96 16.15
C ARG A 16 -1.22 -5.44 15.67
N LEU A 17 -1.24 -6.70 15.24
CA LEU A 17 -2.42 -7.43 14.81
C LEU A 17 -2.88 -8.34 15.95
N TRP A 18 -4.16 -8.29 16.26
CA TRP A 18 -4.81 -9.05 17.33
C TRP A 18 -5.96 -9.86 16.76
N ASP A 19 -6.24 -11.02 17.35
CA ASP A 19 -7.51 -11.72 17.10
C ASP A 19 -8.63 -11.17 18.00
N SER A 20 -9.85 -11.65 17.77
CA SER A 20 -11.04 -11.25 18.53
C SER A 20 -10.99 -11.64 20.01
N GLU A 21 -10.10 -12.54 20.40
CA GLU A 21 -9.89 -12.95 21.80
C GLU A 21 -8.82 -12.09 22.50
N GLY A 22 -8.22 -11.13 21.79
CA GLY A 22 -7.20 -10.23 22.32
C GLY A 22 -5.80 -10.84 22.34
N LYS A 23 -5.57 -11.96 21.66
CA LYS A 23 -4.23 -12.53 21.50
C LYS A 23 -3.49 -11.82 20.38
N GLU A 24 -2.23 -11.51 20.62
CA GLU A 24 -1.33 -10.98 19.59
C GLU A 24 -1.05 -12.05 18.53
N VAL A 25 -1.35 -11.70 17.28
CA VAL A 25 -1.16 -12.53 16.09
C VAL A 25 0.18 -12.22 15.45
N ALA A 26 0.50 -10.94 15.28
CA ALA A 26 1.73 -10.48 14.66
C ALA A 26 2.12 -9.06 15.10
N VAL A 27 3.43 -8.81 15.12
CA VAL A 27 4.00 -7.47 15.26
C VAL A 27 4.43 -6.99 13.88
N LEU A 28 3.85 -5.89 13.43
CA LEU A 28 4.17 -5.22 12.16
C LEU A 28 5.36 -4.29 12.39
N ALA A 29 6.56 -4.88 12.46
CA ALA A 29 7.81 -4.20 12.72
C ALA A 29 8.52 -3.79 11.42
N GLY A 30 9.03 -2.56 11.37
CA GLY A 30 9.79 -2.06 10.22
C GLY A 30 9.88 -0.55 10.17
N HIS A 31 8.88 0.15 10.70
CA HIS A 31 8.90 1.60 10.81
C HIS A 31 10.03 2.09 11.74
N THR A 32 10.67 3.20 11.38
CA THR A 32 11.76 3.78 12.16
C THR A 32 11.30 4.89 13.11
N GLU A 33 10.07 5.35 12.95
CA GLU A 33 9.38 6.36 13.76
C GLU A 33 7.95 5.92 14.09
N TRP A 34 7.24 6.70 14.91
CA TRP A 34 5.89 6.36 15.41
C TRP A 34 4.93 5.95 14.30
N VAL A 35 4.19 4.87 14.54
CA VAL A 35 3.06 4.50 13.68
C VAL A 35 1.84 5.29 14.14
N LEU A 36 1.25 6.02 13.21
CA LEU A 36 0.22 7.02 13.49
C LEU A 36 -1.17 6.55 13.07
N HIS A 37 -1.20 5.65 12.10
CA HIS A 37 -2.43 5.08 11.59
C HIS A 37 -2.18 3.65 11.13
N ALA A 38 -3.19 2.81 11.29
CA ALA A 38 -3.24 1.47 10.73
C ALA A 38 -4.68 1.17 10.30
N ALA A 39 -4.87 0.54 9.14
CA ALA A 39 -6.18 0.18 8.63
C ALA A 39 -6.12 -1.11 7.80
N PHE A 40 -7.19 -1.89 7.86
CA PHE A 40 -7.37 -3.04 6.97
C PHE A 40 -7.85 -2.60 5.58
N SER A 41 -7.52 -3.41 4.58
CA SER A 41 -8.21 -3.38 3.28
C SER A 41 -9.69 -3.79 3.45
N PRO A 42 -10.57 -3.42 2.50
CA PRO A 42 -11.99 -3.76 2.58
C PRO A 42 -12.26 -5.27 2.71
N ASP A 43 -11.47 -6.10 2.01
CA ASP A 43 -11.53 -7.56 2.06
C ASP A 43 -10.83 -8.17 3.29
N GLY A 44 -10.13 -7.35 4.11
CA GLY A 44 -9.39 -7.79 5.29
C GLY A 44 -8.09 -8.54 5.01
N SER A 45 -7.68 -8.70 3.75
CA SER A 45 -6.51 -9.51 3.38
C SER A 45 -5.17 -8.75 3.50
N ARG A 46 -5.22 -7.43 3.67
CA ARG A 46 -4.06 -6.55 3.79
C ARG A 46 -4.27 -5.53 4.90
N ILE A 47 -3.15 -4.99 5.37
CA ILE A 47 -3.09 -3.88 6.32
C ILE A 47 -2.21 -2.79 5.73
N VAL A 48 -2.59 -1.53 5.89
CA VAL A 48 -1.73 -0.39 5.62
C VAL A 48 -1.42 0.33 6.92
N THR A 49 -0.16 0.69 7.13
CA THR A 49 0.30 1.53 8.24
C THR A 49 0.89 2.83 7.71
N ALA A 50 0.76 3.92 8.47
CA ALA A 50 1.35 5.22 8.17
C ALA A 50 2.21 5.71 9.33
N SER A 51 3.39 6.28 9.04
CA SER A 51 4.37 6.62 10.07
C SER A 51 5.01 8.00 9.93
N GLY A 52 5.56 8.45 11.07
CA GLY A 52 6.52 9.54 11.19
C GLY A 52 7.72 9.43 10.25
N ASP A 53 8.09 8.23 9.81
CA ASP A 53 9.29 7.96 9.00
C ASP A 53 9.13 8.32 7.51
N ALA A 54 8.08 9.07 7.18
CA ALA A 54 7.71 9.48 5.83
C ALA A 54 7.35 8.30 4.89
N THR A 55 7.01 7.14 5.46
CA THR A 55 6.51 5.99 4.70
C THR A 55 5.12 5.57 5.15
N ALA A 56 4.38 4.97 4.22
CA ALA A 56 3.37 3.99 4.56
C ALA A 56 3.91 2.59 4.22
N ARG A 57 3.45 1.56 4.94
CA ARG A 57 3.83 0.17 4.67
C ARG A 57 2.59 -0.67 4.47
N LEU A 58 2.67 -1.59 3.52
CA LEU A 58 1.63 -2.56 3.19
C LEU A 58 2.06 -3.92 3.75
N TRP A 59 1.15 -4.56 4.46
CA TRP A 59 1.34 -5.86 5.10
C TRP A 59 0.29 -6.84 4.62
N ASP A 60 0.61 -8.13 4.63
CA ASP A 60 -0.38 -9.18 4.48
C ASP A 60 -1.11 -9.50 5.80
N SER A 61 -2.10 -10.38 5.73
CA SER A 61 -2.92 -10.81 6.87
C SER A 61 -2.14 -11.59 7.94
N GLU A 62 -0.93 -12.06 7.63
CA GLU A 62 -0.04 -12.75 8.57
C GLU A 62 0.98 -11.79 9.19
N GLY A 63 0.97 -10.52 8.77
CA GLY A 63 1.84 -9.47 9.28
C GLY A 63 3.21 -9.40 8.60
N LYS A 64 3.37 -10.04 7.44
CA LYS A 64 4.58 -9.90 6.63
C LYS A 64 4.50 -8.61 5.80
N GLU A 65 5.62 -7.91 5.71
CA GLU A 65 5.73 -6.74 4.85
C GLU A 65 5.65 -7.15 3.37
N VAL A 66 4.74 -6.51 2.64
CA VAL A 66 4.53 -6.68 1.19
C VAL A 66 5.24 -5.58 0.42
N ALA A 67 5.14 -4.34 0.89
CA ALA A 67 5.75 -3.19 0.23
C ALA A 67 5.94 -1.99 1.16
N VAL A 68 6.94 -1.17 0.85
CA VAL A 68 7.13 0.17 1.42
C VAL A 68 6.64 1.21 0.41
N LEU A 69 5.62 1.98 0.77
CA LEU A 69 5.04 3.05 -0.03
C LEU A 69 5.78 4.35 0.29
N ALA A 70 6.91 4.51 -0.39
CA ALA A 70 7.83 5.63 -0.17
C ALA A 70 7.51 6.86 -1.04
N GLY A 71 8.15 7.96 -0.69
CA GLY A 71 8.23 9.18 -1.49
C GLY A 71 7.39 10.34 -0.96
N ALA A 72 6.66 10.17 0.14
CA ALA A 72 6.28 11.36 0.90
C ALA A 72 7.57 12.07 1.35
N PHE A 73 7.64 13.39 1.17
CA PHE A 73 8.82 14.14 1.59
C PHE A 73 8.93 14.23 3.12
N LEU A 74 7.82 14.00 3.84
CA LEU A 74 7.65 14.20 5.28
C LEU A 74 6.64 13.20 5.85
N ARG A 75 6.40 13.27 7.17
CA ARG A 75 5.50 12.41 7.98
C ARG A 75 4.19 12.08 7.29
N VAL A 76 3.92 10.78 7.10
CA VAL A 76 2.64 10.27 6.61
C VAL A 76 1.72 10.12 7.81
N THR A 77 0.66 10.91 7.85
CA THR A 77 -0.27 10.95 8.99
C THR A 77 -1.41 9.95 8.86
N HIS A 78 -1.75 9.60 7.62
CA HIS A 78 -2.88 8.72 7.33
C HIS A 78 -2.64 7.91 6.07
N ALA A 79 -3.20 6.71 6.03
CA ALA A 79 -3.26 5.87 4.85
C ALA A 79 -4.58 5.09 4.83
N ALA A 80 -5.19 4.99 3.66
CA ALA A 80 -6.47 4.31 3.48
C ALA A 80 -6.53 3.58 2.13
N PHE A 81 -7.24 2.46 2.12
CA PHE A 81 -7.58 1.76 0.87
C PHE A 81 -8.78 2.41 0.19
N SER A 82 -8.84 2.32 -1.13
CA SER A 82 -10.09 2.54 -1.88
C SER A 82 -11.12 1.46 -1.52
N PRO A 83 -12.43 1.71 -1.73
CA PRO A 83 -13.49 0.75 -1.40
C PRO A 83 -13.37 -0.61 -2.10
N ASP A 84 -12.76 -0.64 -3.28
CA ASP A 84 -12.46 -1.86 -4.06
C ASP A 84 -11.12 -2.50 -3.70
N GLY A 85 -10.34 -1.89 -2.79
CA GLY A 85 -9.02 -2.36 -2.37
C GLY A 85 -7.91 -2.19 -3.41
N SER A 86 -8.20 -1.66 -4.60
CA SER A 86 -7.24 -1.59 -5.71
C SER A 86 -6.23 -0.45 -5.60
N ARG A 87 -6.43 0.47 -4.64
CA ARG A 87 -5.57 1.63 -4.43
C ARG A 87 -5.38 1.93 -2.96
N ILE A 88 -4.27 2.57 -2.64
CA ILE A 88 -3.98 3.18 -1.35
C ILE A 88 -3.76 4.66 -1.57
N VAL A 89 -4.41 5.50 -0.75
CA VAL A 89 -4.07 6.91 -0.63
C VAL A 89 -3.28 7.14 0.66
N THR A 90 -2.21 7.91 0.58
CA THR A 90 -1.47 8.40 1.75
C THR A 90 -1.64 9.90 1.86
N ALA A 91 -1.89 10.41 3.07
CA ALA A 91 -1.88 11.84 3.37
C ALA A 91 -0.66 12.18 4.24
N SER A 92 0.03 13.25 3.88
CA SER A 92 1.19 13.76 4.63
C SER A 92 0.87 15.07 5.32
N TYR A 93 1.67 15.40 6.34
CA TYR A 93 1.52 16.64 7.12
C TYR A 93 1.66 17.92 6.28
N PHE A 94 2.29 17.88 5.10
CA PHE A 94 2.53 19.06 4.26
C PHE A 94 1.85 18.96 2.90
N ASN A 95 0.51 18.99 2.90
CA ASN A 95 -0.37 19.19 1.74
C ASN A 95 -0.20 18.24 0.55
N THR A 96 0.56 17.15 0.69
CA THR A 96 0.70 16.14 -0.37
C THR A 96 -0.10 14.90 -0.02
N ALA A 97 -0.95 14.49 -0.95
CA ALA A 97 -1.56 13.17 -0.98
C ALA A 97 -0.97 12.40 -2.16
N ARG A 98 -0.74 11.10 -1.98
CA ARG A 98 -0.25 10.21 -3.04
C ARG A 98 -1.16 9.01 -3.19
N LEU A 99 -1.30 8.55 -4.42
CA LEU A 99 -2.11 7.40 -4.78
C LEU A 99 -1.18 6.29 -5.28
N PHE A 100 -1.29 5.13 -4.65
CA PHE A 100 -0.53 3.94 -4.99
C PHE A 100 -1.50 2.87 -5.50
N PRO A 101 -1.27 2.29 -6.68
CA PRO A 101 -2.02 1.12 -7.10
C PRO A 101 -1.60 -0.10 -6.27
N VAL A 102 -2.56 -0.97 -5.97
CA VAL A 102 -2.36 -2.25 -5.29
C VAL A 102 -2.79 -3.35 -6.24
N PHE A 103 -1.86 -4.23 -6.59
CA PHE A 103 -2.13 -5.34 -7.50
C PHE A 103 -2.28 -6.63 -6.70
N ALA A 104 -3.40 -7.31 -6.91
CA ALA A 104 -3.64 -8.62 -6.31
C ALA A 104 -2.75 -9.71 -6.94
N THR A 105 -2.30 -9.51 -8.18
CA THR A 105 -1.50 -10.49 -8.93
C THR A 105 -0.43 -9.80 -9.77
N THR A 106 0.63 -10.55 -10.09
CA THR A 106 1.64 -10.12 -11.07
C THR A 106 1.02 -9.80 -12.43
N GLN A 107 -0.02 -10.54 -12.84
CA GLN A 107 -0.71 -10.27 -14.10
C GLN A 107 -1.40 -8.91 -14.08
N ALA A 108 -2.09 -8.55 -13.00
CA ALA A 108 -2.72 -7.23 -12.87
C ALA A 108 -1.70 -6.08 -12.91
N LEU A 109 -0.50 -6.30 -12.36
CA LEU A 109 0.62 -5.36 -12.50
C LEU A 109 1.08 -5.23 -13.95
N ILE A 110 1.26 -6.36 -14.65
CA ILE A 110 1.66 -6.39 -16.07
C ILE A 110 0.63 -5.66 -16.93
N ASP A 111 -0.65 -5.93 -16.72
CA ASP A 111 -1.74 -5.32 -17.49
C ASP A 111 -1.79 -3.80 -17.26
N HIS A 112 -1.65 -3.35 -16.01
CA HIS A 112 -1.57 -1.93 -15.71
C HIS A 112 -0.31 -1.26 -16.29
N ALA A 113 0.84 -1.91 -16.19
CA ALA A 113 2.08 -1.42 -16.78
C ALA A 113 1.96 -1.29 -18.31
N ARG A 114 1.29 -2.24 -18.97
CA ARG A 114 0.95 -2.18 -20.40
C ARG A 114 -0.04 -1.08 -20.75
N GLU A 115 -0.88 -0.60 -19.83
CA GLU A 115 -1.75 0.54 -20.09
C GLU A 115 -0.96 1.87 -20.02
N ILE A 116 -0.05 1.98 -19.05
CA ILE A 116 0.74 3.20 -18.82
C ILE A 116 1.89 3.33 -19.82
N ALA A 117 2.62 2.24 -20.08
CA ALA A 117 3.83 2.27 -20.90
C ALA A 117 3.58 2.87 -22.29
N PRO A 118 2.56 2.47 -23.07
CA PRO A 118 2.27 3.07 -24.35
C PRO A 118 2.02 4.57 -24.23
N ARG A 119 1.25 5.02 -23.23
CA ARG A 119 0.96 6.46 -23.03
C ARG A 119 2.22 7.31 -22.79
N GLN A 120 3.27 6.73 -22.22
CA GLN A 120 4.52 7.42 -21.89
C GLN A 120 5.60 7.32 -22.97
N LEU A 121 5.43 6.45 -23.96
CA LEU A 121 6.39 6.27 -25.05
C LEU A 121 6.10 7.19 -26.23
N THR A 122 7.17 7.67 -26.87
CA THR A 122 7.09 8.36 -28.16
C THR A 122 6.64 7.38 -29.27
N PRO A 123 6.13 7.88 -30.42
CA PRO A 123 5.74 7.00 -31.53
C PRO A 123 6.85 6.02 -31.96
N SER A 124 8.11 6.46 -32.03
CA SER A 124 9.24 5.60 -32.40
C SER A 124 9.55 4.54 -31.33
N GLN A 125 9.44 4.88 -30.05
CA GLN A 125 9.60 3.91 -28.97
C GLN A 125 8.43 2.92 -28.92
N ARG A 126 7.23 3.33 -29.29
CA ARG A 126 6.10 2.40 -29.44
C ARG A 126 6.38 1.39 -30.54
N GLU A 127 6.85 1.82 -31.72
CA GLU A 127 7.24 0.89 -32.80
C GLU A 127 8.38 -0.06 -32.40
N GLU A 128 9.34 0.40 -31.59
CA GLU A 128 10.48 -0.41 -31.12
C GLU A 128 10.07 -1.45 -30.07
N PHE A 129 9.24 -1.07 -29.10
CA PHE A 129 8.90 -1.94 -27.95
C PHE A 129 7.60 -2.72 -28.14
N PHE A 130 6.73 -2.26 -29.03
CA PHE A 130 5.45 -2.88 -29.36
C PHE A 130 5.37 -2.97 -30.88
N LEU A 131 5.69 -4.13 -31.45
CA LEU A 131 5.32 -4.43 -32.83
C LEU A 131 3.82 -4.21 -32.92
N ASP A 132 3.41 -3.15 -33.64
CA ASP A 132 2.01 -2.76 -33.85
C ASP A 132 1.16 -4.04 -33.92
N GLU A 133 0.20 -4.21 -33.02
CA GLU A 133 -0.81 -5.27 -33.09
C GLU A 133 -1.64 -5.06 -34.36
N LYS A 134 -1.06 -5.42 -35.49
CA LYS A 134 -1.67 -5.44 -36.80
C LYS A 134 -1.46 -6.83 -37.37
N ARG A 135 -2.36 -7.73 -36.99
CA ARG A 135 -3.27 -8.31 -37.97
C ARG A 135 -4.54 -8.86 -37.32
#